data_AF-A0A011NIW2-F1
#
_entry.id   AF-A0A011NIW2-F1
#
_cell.length_a   1.000
_cell.length_b   1.000
_cell.length_c   1.000
_cell.angle_alpha   90.00
_cell.angle_beta   90.00
_cell.angle_gamma   90.00
#
_symmetry.space_group_name_H-M   'P 1'
#
loop_
_entity.id
_entity.type
_entity.pdbx_description
1 polymer ?
#
loop_
_entity_poly.entity_id
_entity_poly.type
_entity_poly.pdbx_seq_one_letter_code
_entity_poly.pdbx_strand_id
1 'polypeptide(L)'
;MNSHFLEHYERELRHLRMMGTEFAAAFPKIAGRLDIGGFEIRDPYVERLLQGTAFLAARIQMKLDAEFPRFSHRLLEMLYPHYLAPTPSMLVAQFQPVLADANLAAGKAIVPRGTALRAASGKASGTKCVFSTSQSVTLWPAELIEASYFSFAADLPISRLPLAERCKGGFRLKLRCTSGLRFAQTVIDRLCFHLGGADEAYRLHELLGTSVLGALCIAGGPRSESSYAFLPADRVQLMGFDDEQALLPVPARNFGGYRLLQEYFSLPQRYLFFEVSGLREAVRANNSNELELVVLFGRGEAGLEKLVDTSNFMLHCTPAINLFEKVIDRIHLTDSAHEFHVVPDRTRPTDFELYDLRKVVGYGTGADNEQVFRPFYADHHAAEDRSQGYFSLRREPRLPSEKQQRVGAAASGYIGSEVFLSLVDPNEAPYRTELRQLSLRARCTNRDLPLYMVLGGGKSDFSLEIAAPVEAIRCVQGPSKPYPAVVDGAQAWSFISQLSLNYLSLLDTSPDEGAAALRELLSLYATTADAGMHRQVEGLRSINCEQVVSRLPLAGPLCFGRGIRISLEIDELCFEGGSAFLLGSVLERFLARHVSINSFTETVLRTVKRGEIMHWPARCGLRPIL
;
A
#
# COMPACT_ATOMS: atom_id res chain seq x y z
N MET A 1 17.19 29.32 -17.71
CA MET A 1 16.43 30.20 -16.81
C MET A 1 15.08 29.56 -16.57
N ASN A 2 14.59 29.56 -15.34
CA ASN A 2 13.39 28.83 -14.91
C ASN A 2 12.11 29.59 -15.34
N SER A 3 11.13 28.91 -15.96
CA SER A 3 9.87 29.52 -16.42
C SER A 3 9.12 30.23 -15.30
N HIS A 4 9.14 29.65 -14.09
CA HIS A 4 8.54 30.25 -12.90
C HIS A 4 9.11 31.62 -12.53
N PHE A 5 10.41 31.84 -12.73
CA PHE A 5 11.00 33.15 -12.40
C PHE A 5 10.49 34.25 -13.33
N LEU A 6 10.24 33.93 -14.60
CA LEU A 6 9.69 34.87 -15.56
C LEU A 6 8.25 35.28 -15.17
N GLU A 7 7.42 34.32 -14.76
CA GLU A 7 6.05 34.59 -14.29
C GLU A 7 6.04 35.52 -13.07
N HIS A 8 6.91 35.26 -12.07
CA HIS A 8 7.05 36.16 -10.91
C HIS A 8 7.54 37.54 -11.32
N TYR A 9 8.53 37.62 -12.22
CA TYR A 9 9.05 38.88 -12.72
C TYR A 9 7.98 39.70 -13.44
N GLU A 10 7.20 39.07 -14.33
CA GLU A 10 6.11 39.74 -15.03
C GLU A 10 5.00 40.19 -14.09
N ARG A 11 4.68 39.38 -13.07
CA ARG A 11 3.70 39.75 -12.03
C ARG A 11 4.17 40.97 -11.23
N GLU A 12 5.41 40.96 -10.75
CA GLU A 12 5.97 42.09 -9.99
C GLU A 12 6.12 43.34 -10.86
N LEU A 13 6.55 43.21 -12.11
CA LEU A 13 6.65 44.34 -13.02
C LEU A 13 5.27 44.96 -13.32
N ARG A 14 4.24 44.13 -13.50
CA ARG A 14 2.85 44.59 -13.66
C ARG A 14 2.36 45.30 -12.39
N HIS A 15 2.66 44.74 -11.22
CA HIS A 15 2.31 45.36 -9.94
C HIS A 15 2.98 46.73 -9.73
N LEU A 16 4.29 46.83 -10.00
CA LEU A 16 5.02 48.11 -9.93
C LEU A 16 4.48 49.14 -10.91
N ARG A 17 4.09 48.73 -12.13
CA ARG A 17 3.45 49.64 -13.10
C ARG A 17 2.08 50.12 -12.62
N MET A 18 1.25 49.24 -12.06
CA MET A 18 -0.04 49.62 -11.48
C MET A 18 0.14 50.59 -10.29
N MET A 19 1.04 50.29 -9.36
CA MET A 19 1.34 51.23 -8.27
C MET A 19 1.91 52.56 -8.77
N GLY A 20 2.71 52.54 -9.84
CA GLY A 20 3.18 53.75 -10.50
C GLY A 20 2.03 54.62 -11.04
N THR A 21 0.99 54.00 -11.59
CA THR A 21 -0.22 54.73 -12.04
C THR A 21 -1.00 55.35 -10.88
N GLU A 22 -1.19 54.60 -9.80
CA GLU A 22 -1.87 55.09 -8.59
C GLU A 22 -1.08 56.25 -7.95
N PHE A 23 0.24 56.11 -7.87
CA PHE A 23 1.14 57.16 -7.39
C PHE A 23 1.07 58.42 -8.26
N ALA A 24 1.03 58.26 -9.59
CA ALA A 24 0.90 59.38 -10.51
C ALA A 24 -0.44 60.12 -10.37
N ALA A 25 -1.53 59.38 -10.11
CA ALA A 25 -2.84 59.97 -9.83
C ALA A 25 -2.87 60.72 -8.48
N ALA A 26 -2.25 60.15 -7.43
CA ALA A 26 -2.21 60.74 -6.10
C ALA A 26 -1.24 61.93 -5.98
N PHE A 27 -0.11 61.90 -6.70
CA PHE A 27 0.95 62.91 -6.63
C PHE A 27 1.41 63.41 -8.02
N PRO A 28 0.55 64.11 -8.78
CA PRO A 28 0.85 64.49 -10.17
C PRO A 28 2.10 65.36 -10.32
N LYS A 29 2.38 66.24 -9.35
CA LYS A 29 3.55 67.13 -9.37
C LYS A 29 4.88 66.38 -9.25
N ILE A 30 4.90 65.25 -8.53
CA ILE A 30 6.11 64.44 -8.32
C ILE A 30 6.26 63.47 -9.49
N ALA A 31 5.17 62.82 -9.91
CA ALA A 31 5.16 61.92 -11.06
C ALA A 31 5.54 62.62 -12.38
N GLY A 32 5.12 63.88 -12.57
CA GLY A 32 5.54 64.68 -13.71
C GLY A 32 7.05 65.01 -13.76
N ARG A 33 7.76 64.94 -12.63
CA ARG A 33 9.24 65.07 -12.60
C ARG A 33 9.96 63.78 -12.96
N LEU A 34 9.28 62.64 -12.82
CA LEU A 34 9.79 61.30 -13.08
C LEU A 34 9.26 60.74 -14.42
N ASP A 35 8.50 61.55 -15.16
CA ASP A 35 7.82 61.22 -16.42
C ASP A 35 7.01 59.90 -16.38
N ILE A 36 6.36 59.67 -15.23
CA ILE A 36 5.46 58.52 -15.00
C ILE A 36 4.06 58.92 -15.48
N GLY A 37 3.71 58.53 -16.71
CA GLY A 37 2.45 58.91 -17.35
C GLY A 37 1.63 57.70 -17.81
N GLY A 38 0.66 57.27 -16.99
CA GLY A 38 -0.15 56.09 -17.31
C GLY A 38 0.65 54.78 -17.20
N PHE A 39 0.31 53.78 -18.02
CA PHE A 39 0.91 52.43 -17.92
C PHE A 39 2.34 52.34 -18.51
N GLU A 40 2.77 53.37 -19.24
CA GLU A 40 4.08 53.46 -19.88
C GLU A 40 4.92 54.55 -19.21
N ILE A 41 6.13 54.17 -18.82
CA ILE A 41 7.10 55.07 -18.18
C ILE A 41 8.04 55.55 -19.28
N ARG A 42 8.05 56.86 -19.51
CA ARG A 42 8.79 57.44 -20.65
C ARG A 42 10.27 57.61 -20.38
N ASP A 43 10.67 57.71 -19.10
CA ASP A 43 12.07 57.75 -18.70
C ASP A 43 12.69 56.33 -18.70
N PRO A 44 13.66 56.04 -19.58
CA PRO A 44 14.30 54.73 -19.66
C PRO A 44 15.07 54.33 -18.39
N TYR A 45 15.56 55.29 -17.59
CA TYR A 45 16.28 55.01 -16.36
C TYR A 45 15.32 54.59 -15.24
N VAL A 46 14.17 55.27 -15.13
CA VAL A 46 13.12 54.90 -14.17
C VAL A 46 12.52 53.55 -14.55
N GLU A 47 12.28 53.29 -15.84
CA GLU A 47 11.80 52.00 -16.30
C GLU A 47 12.81 50.88 -15.98
N ARG A 48 14.10 51.08 -16.28
CA ARG A 48 15.15 50.09 -15.93
C ARG A 48 15.29 49.88 -14.43
N LEU A 49 15.11 50.92 -13.61
CA LEU A 49 15.12 50.80 -12.16
C LEU A 49 13.95 49.95 -11.66
N LEU A 50 12.75 50.14 -12.20
CA LEU A 50 11.60 49.31 -11.86
C LEU A 50 11.75 47.88 -12.35
N GLN A 51 12.31 47.66 -13.54
CA GLN A 51 12.66 46.32 -14.01
C GLN A 51 13.69 45.67 -13.09
N GLY A 52 14.74 46.37 -12.68
CA GLY A 52 15.72 45.88 -11.71
C GLY A 52 15.11 45.57 -10.34
N THR A 53 14.18 46.41 -9.88
CA THR A 53 13.46 46.23 -8.61
C THR A 53 12.51 45.03 -8.68
N ALA A 54 11.75 44.90 -9.77
CA ALA A 54 10.90 43.74 -10.04
C ALA A 54 11.71 42.45 -10.09
N PHE A 55 12.90 42.47 -10.68
CA PHE A 55 13.79 41.32 -10.74
C PHE A 55 14.23 40.86 -9.34
N LEU A 56 14.59 41.80 -8.45
CA LEU A 56 14.95 41.48 -7.07
C LEU A 56 13.74 41.02 -6.26
N ALA A 57 12.60 41.70 -6.38
CA ALA A 57 11.36 41.37 -5.69
C ALA A 57 10.84 39.99 -6.12
N ALA A 58 10.86 39.68 -7.42
CA ALA A 58 10.48 38.38 -7.95
C ALA A 58 11.34 37.25 -7.38
N ARG A 59 12.64 37.50 -7.14
CA ARG A 59 13.53 36.52 -6.51
C ARG A 59 13.18 36.28 -5.04
N ILE A 60 12.72 37.32 -4.32
CA ILE A 60 12.25 37.19 -2.94
C ILE A 60 10.92 36.43 -2.91
N GLN A 61 9.96 36.80 -3.78
CA GLN A 61 8.66 36.13 -3.86
C GLN A 61 8.80 34.66 -4.22
N MET A 62 9.62 34.35 -5.23
CA MET A 62 9.93 32.97 -5.60
C MET A 62 10.53 32.18 -4.42
N LYS A 63 11.37 32.82 -3.57
CA LYS A 63 11.90 32.17 -2.37
C LYS A 63 10.83 31.96 -1.29
N LEU A 64 9.95 32.95 -1.07
CA LEU A 64 8.86 32.83 -0.11
C LEU A 64 7.88 31.72 -0.51
N ASP A 65 7.48 31.69 -1.79
CA ASP A 65 6.60 30.66 -2.33
C ASP A 65 7.23 29.27 -2.24
N ALA A 66 8.57 29.16 -2.35
CA ALA A 66 9.30 27.92 -2.17
C ALA A 66 9.38 27.41 -0.71
N GLU A 67 9.11 28.25 0.31
CA GLU A 67 9.09 27.83 1.72
C GLU A 67 7.77 27.13 2.10
N PHE A 68 6.65 27.44 1.46
CA PHE A 68 5.35 26.84 1.79
C PHE A 68 5.33 25.31 1.58
N PRO A 69 5.85 24.73 0.48
CA PRO A 69 5.99 23.29 0.33
C PRO A 69 6.83 22.64 1.43
N ARG A 70 7.88 23.33 1.92
CA ARG A 70 8.74 22.80 3.01
C ARG A 70 7.96 22.69 4.30
N PHE A 71 7.14 23.67 4.63
CA PHE A 71 6.27 23.63 5.80
C PHE A 71 5.29 22.44 5.73
N SER A 72 4.58 22.29 4.60
CA SER A 72 3.65 21.19 4.38
C SER A 72 4.33 19.82 4.45
N HIS A 73 5.53 19.69 3.88
CA HIS A 73 6.31 18.45 3.99
C HIS A 73 6.71 18.14 5.44
N ARG A 74 7.12 19.13 6.24
CA ARG A 74 7.45 18.89 7.65
C ARG A 74 6.23 18.44 8.47
N LEU A 75 5.06 19.04 8.20
CA LEU A 75 3.81 18.58 8.81
C LEU A 75 3.48 17.14 8.41
N LEU A 76 3.66 16.78 7.13
CA LEU A 76 3.47 15.40 6.68
C LEU A 76 4.53 14.45 7.24
N GLU A 77 5.77 14.87 7.45
CA GLU A 77 6.79 14.03 8.09
C GLU A 77 6.38 13.68 9.53
N MET A 78 5.77 14.63 10.24
CA MET A 78 5.21 14.42 11.57
C MET A 78 3.96 13.53 11.56
N LEU A 79 3.04 13.77 10.61
CA LEU A 79 1.74 13.12 10.58
C LEU A 79 1.79 11.78 9.85
N TYR A 80 2.37 11.69 8.66
CA TYR A 80 2.44 10.49 7.81
C TYR A 80 3.76 10.43 7.02
N PRO A 81 4.88 10.02 7.64
CA PRO A 81 6.19 10.03 7.00
C PRO A 81 6.28 9.13 5.75
N HIS A 82 5.41 8.13 5.64
CA HIS A 82 5.37 7.20 4.51
C HIS A 82 4.83 7.81 3.21
N TYR A 83 4.08 8.93 3.25
CA TYR A 83 3.59 9.58 2.03
C TYR A 83 4.64 10.38 1.27
N LEU A 84 5.69 10.81 1.99
CA LEU A 84 6.85 11.43 1.37
C LEU A 84 7.84 10.40 0.83
N ALA A 85 7.60 9.11 1.06
CA ALA A 85 8.44 8.03 0.54
C ALA A 85 7.91 7.54 -0.82
N PRO A 86 8.77 6.98 -1.68
CA PRO A 86 8.31 6.37 -2.93
C PRO A 86 7.41 5.17 -2.67
N THR A 87 6.40 4.96 -3.52
CA THR A 87 5.58 3.73 -3.49
C THR A 87 6.37 2.59 -4.14
N PRO A 88 6.77 1.56 -3.37
CA PRO A 88 7.57 0.47 -3.90
C PRO A 88 6.74 -0.46 -4.80
N SER A 89 7.42 -1.14 -5.72
CA SER A 89 6.81 -2.20 -6.52
C SER A 89 6.37 -3.38 -5.63
N MET A 90 5.24 -3.99 -5.93
CA MET A 90 4.66 -5.13 -5.21
C MET A 90 4.36 -6.26 -6.19
N LEU A 91 4.38 -7.50 -5.71
CA LEU A 91 4.04 -8.68 -6.51
C LEU A 91 3.43 -9.78 -5.64
N VAL A 92 2.91 -10.83 -6.27
CA VAL A 92 2.59 -12.10 -5.62
C VAL A 92 3.57 -13.16 -6.09
N ALA A 93 4.27 -13.79 -5.14
CA ALA A 93 5.22 -14.86 -5.37
C ALA A 93 4.60 -16.21 -4.99
N GLN A 94 4.79 -17.22 -5.82
CA GLN A 94 4.46 -18.61 -5.54
C GLN A 94 5.75 -19.40 -5.25
N PHE A 95 5.79 -20.08 -4.11
CA PHE A 95 6.83 -21.05 -3.80
C PHE A 95 6.43 -22.42 -4.34
N GLN A 96 7.29 -23.03 -5.15
CA GLN A 96 7.13 -24.41 -5.61
C GLN A 96 7.96 -25.31 -4.69
N PRO A 97 7.35 -25.97 -3.68
CA PRO A 97 8.09 -26.79 -2.74
C PRO A 97 8.65 -28.05 -3.41
N VAL A 98 9.69 -28.63 -2.82
CA VAL A 98 10.20 -29.95 -3.21
C VAL A 98 9.19 -31.01 -2.79
N LEU A 99 8.23 -31.35 -3.66
CA LEU A 99 7.11 -32.23 -3.32
C LEU A 99 7.52 -33.66 -2.94
N ALA A 100 8.74 -34.07 -3.27
CA ALA A 100 9.33 -35.35 -2.86
C ALA A 100 9.82 -35.36 -1.40
N ASP A 101 9.94 -34.21 -0.73
CA ASP A 101 10.40 -34.12 0.65
C ASP A 101 9.27 -34.45 1.64
N ALA A 102 9.36 -35.63 2.27
CA ALA A 102 8.40 -36.06 3.27
C ALA A 102 8.39 -35.19 4.54
N ASN A 103 9.44 -34.40 4.80
CA ASN A 103 9.51 -33.53 5.99
C ASN A 103 8.50 -32.38 5.95
N LEU A 104 7.97 -32.04 4.77
CA LEU A 104 6.90 -31.05 4.61
C LEU A 104 5.66 -31.42 5.43
N ALA A 105 5.40 -32.72 5.62
CA ALA A 105 4.22 -33.21 6.34
C ALA A 105 4.18 -32.79 7.82
N ALA A 106 5.34 -32.47 8.41
CA ALA A 106 5.46 -32.03 9.80
C ALA A 106 5.09 -30.56 10.01
N GLY A 107 4.83 -29.79 8.95
CA GLY A 107 4.46 -28.36 9.04
C GLY A 107 5.57 -27.45 9.55
N LYS A 108 6.84 -27.90 9.47
CA LYS A 108 8.01 -27.14 9.93
C LYS A 108 8.70 -26.35 8.82
N ALA A 109 8.39 -26.66 7.56
CA ALA A 109 8.91 -25.94 6.40
C ALA A 109 8.15 -24.61 6.24
N ILE A 110 8.59 -23.59 6.98
CA ILE A 110 7.95 -22.27 7.00
C ILE A 110 8.91 -21.27 6.36
N VAL A 111 8.41 -20.52 5.38
CA VAL A 111 9.05 -19.30 4.88
C VAL A 111 8.53 -18.13 5.72
N PRO A 112 9.34 -17.49 6.57
CA PRO A 112 8.88 -16.41 7.44
C PRO A 112 8.45 -15.16 6.67
N ARG A 113 7.62 -14.32 7.31
CA ARG A 113 7.40 -12.94 6.88
C ARG A 113 8.73 -12.17 6.85
N GLY A 114 8.90 -11.27 5.88
CA GLY A 114 10.11 -10.47 5.71
C GLY A 114 11.28 -11.23 5.08
N THR A 115 11.05 -12.43 4.55
CA THR A 115 12.08 -13.18 3.83
C THR A 115 12.43 -12.47 2.52
N ALA A 116 13.72 -12.28 2.27
CA ALA A 116 14.23 -11.64 1.06
C ALA A 116 14.21 -12.61 -0.14
N LEU A 117 13.55 -12.16 -1.22
CA LEU A 117 13.45 -12.78 -2.53
C LEU A 117 14.33 -11.99 -3.50
N ARG A 118 15.46 -12.55 -3.92
CA ARG A 118 16.38 -11.90 -4.86
C ARG A 118 16.04 -12.33 -6.29
N ALA A 119 15.63 -11.39 -7.12
CA ALA A 119 15.35 -11.63 -8.53
C ALA A 119 16.59 -12.14 -9.28
N ALA A 120 16.37 -12.89 -10.34
CA ALA A 120 17.41 -13.17 -11.32
C ALA A 120 17.97 -11.85 -11.90
N SER A 121 19.28 -11.79 -12.15
CA SER A 121 19.91 -10.57 -12.67
C SER A 121 19.35 -10.26 -14.06
N GLY A 122 18.81 -9.05 -14.25
CA GLY A 122 18.39 -8.57 -15.57
C GLY A 122 19.60 -8.25 -16.46
N LYS A 123 19.36 -8.09 -17.77
CA LYS A 123 20.41 -7.74 -18.75
C LYS A 123 20.87 -6.27 -18.67
N ALA A 124 20.09 -5.40 -18.02
CA ALA A 124 20.28 -3.93 -18.07
C ALA A 124 21.12 -3.36 -16.91
N SER A 125 21.05 -3.95 -15.71
CA SER A 125 21.87 -3.59 -14.56
C SER A 125 22.31 -4.88 -13.85
N GLY A 126 23.57 -4.95 -13.43
CA GLY A 126 24.08 -6.07 -12.62
C GLY A 126 23.46 -6.15 -11.23
N THR A 127 22.58 -5.22 -10.86
CA THR A 127 21.86 -5.21 -9.59
C THR A 127 20.61 -6.08 -9.64
N LYS A 128 20.52 -7.01 -8.69
CA LYS A 128 19.34 -7.85 -8.49
C LYS A 128 18.30 -7.10 -7.67
N CYS A 129 17.05 -7.08 -8.14
CA CYS A 129 15.93 -6.58 -7.35
C CYS A 129 15.66 -7.48 -6.14
N VAL A 130 15.32 -6.89 -5.00
CA VAL A 130 15.03 -7.61 -3.77
C VAL A 130 13.61 -7.30 -3.32
N PHE A 131 12.81 -8.34 -3.09
CA PHE A 131 11.47 -8.24 -2.54
C PHE A 131 11.41 -8.91 -1.16
N SER A 132 10.59 -8.41 -0.25
CA SER A 132 10.38 -8.99 1.08
C SER A 132 8.95 -9.52 1.20
N THR A 133 8.79 -10.75 1.69
CA THR A 133 7.47 -11.38 1.86
C THR A 133 6.60 -10.66 2.90
N SER A 134 5.30 -10.50 2.65
CA SER A 134 4.38 -9.82 3.59
C SER A 134 3.83 -10.74 4.68
N GLN A 135 3.83 -12.05 4.45
CA GLN A 135 3.28 -13.04 5.38
C GLN A 135 4.10 -14.33 5.36
N SER A 136 3.97 -15.13 6.41
CA SER A 136 4.61 -16.43 6.49
C SER A 136 3.86 -17.46 5.65
N VAL A 137 4.59 -18.32 4.93
CA VAL A 137 4.01 -19.41 4.14
C VAL A 137 4.49 -20.74 4.69
N THR A 138 3.54 -21.62 5.05
CA THR A 138 3.86 -23.01 5.36
C THR A 138 3.81 -23.84 4.08
N LEU A 139 4.89 -24.55 3.79
CA LEU A 139 5.02 -25.44 2.65
C LEU A 139 4.47 -26.81 3.03
N TRP A 140 3.51 -27.31 2.25
CA TRP A 140 2.84 -28.59 2.49
C TRP A 140 3.15 -29.58 1.36
N PRO A 141 3.15 -30.89 1.63
CA PRO A 141 3.27 -31.91 0.59
C PRO A 141 1.91 -32.13 -0.08
N ALA A 142 1.32 -31.06 -0.63
CA ALA A 142 0.00 -31.05 -1.21
C ALA A 142 0.01 -30.30 -2.54
N GLU A 143 -0.47 -30.96 -3.59
CA GLU A 143 -0.67 -30.36 -4.91
C GLU A 143 -2.16 -30.31 -5.26
N LEU A 144 -2.58 -29.28 -5.98
CA LEU A 144 -3.93 -29.20 -6.54
C LEU A 144 -3.94 -29.95 -7.88
N ILE A 145 -4.77 -30.99 -7.98
CA ILE A 145 -4.86 -31.84 -9.18
C ILE A 145 -6.08 -31.53 -10.03
N GLU A 146 -7.16 -31.04 -9.42
CA GLU A 146 -8.39 -30.68 -10.11
C GLU A 146 -9.06 -29.53 -9.37
N ALA A 147 -9.57 -28.56 -10.11
CA ALA A 147 -10.47 -27.55 -9.60
C ALA A 147 -11.61 -27.35 -10.58
N SER A 148 -12.82 -27.28 -10.06
CA SER A 148 -14.02 -27.09 -10.86
C SER A 148 -15.06 -26.28 -10.10
N TYR A 149 -15.82 -25.47 -10.83
CA TYR A 149 -17.00 -24.78 -10.32
C TYR A 149 -18.26 -25.57 -10.70
N PHE A 150 -19.25 -25.60 -9.80
CA PHE A 150 -20.53 -26.24 -10.05
C PHE A 150 -21.69 -25.36 -9.61
N SER A 151 -22.77 -25.32 -10.39
CA SER A 151 -24.06 -24.75 -9.95
C SER A 151 -24.95 -25.80 -9.28
N PHE A 152 -24.75 -27.08 -9.59
CA PHE A 152 -25.51 -28.19 -9.03
C PHE A 152 -24.60 -29.42 -8.80
N ALA A 153 -24.74 -30.03 -7.62
CA ALA A 153 -23.96 -31.19 -7.21
C ALA A 153 -24.86 -32.19 -6.47
N ALA A 154 -25.34 -33.22 -7.18
CA ALA A 154 -26.25 -34.23 -6.62
C ALA A 154 -25.54 -35.30 -5.77
N ASP A 155 -24.24 -35.49 -6.01
CA ASP A 155 -23.36 -36.41 -5.31
C ASP A 155 -22.99 -35.93 -3.90
N LEU A 156 -23.12 -34.62 -3.63
CA LEU A 156 -22.81 -34.03 -2.33
C LEU A 156 -23.99 -34.16 -1.37
N PRO A 157 -23.76 -34.44 -0.07
CA PRO A 157 -24.81 -34.60 0.94
C PRO A 157 -25.39 -33.26 1.43
N ILE A 158 -25.60 -32.30 0.53
CA ILE A 158 -25.98 -30.90 0.81
C ILE A 158 -27.24 -30.83 1.69
N SER A 159 -28.21 -31.72 1.46
CA SER A 159 -29.48 -31.76 2.21
C SER A 159 -29.34 -32.16 3.68
N ARG A 160 -28.21 -32.74 4.08
CA ARG A 160 -27.93 -33.16 5.46
C ARG A 160 -27.10 -32.16 6.24
N LEU A 161 -26.63 -31.09 5.58
CA LEU A 161 -25.73 -30.11 6.18
C LEU A 161 -26.50 -29.05 6.95
N PRO A 162 -25.93 -28.52 8.06
CA PRO A 162 -26.53 -27.44 8.82
C PRO A 162 -26.29 -26.08 8.13
N LEU A 163 -26.80 -25.92 6.92
CA LEU A 163 -26.65 -24.69 6.14
C LEU A 163 -27.70 -23.66 6.57
N ALA A 164 -27.28 -22.39 6.67
CA ALA A 164 -28.19 -21.28 6.94
C ALA A 164 -29.17 -21.05 5.78
N GLU A 165 -28.73 -21.32 4.54
CA GLU A 165 -29.52 -21.11 3.32
C GLU A 165 -29.32 -22.26 2.33
N ARG A 166 -30.12 -22.27 1.26
CA ARG A 166 -30.01 -23.26 0.19
C ARG A 166 -28.74 -23.02 -0.63
N CYS A 167 -27.90 -24.05 -0.75
CA CYS A 167 -26.75 -24.06 -1.66
C CYS A 167 -27.20 -23.92 -3.13
N LYS A 168 -26.62 -22.97 -3.85
CA LYS A 168 -26.88 -22.69 -5.28
C LYS A 168 -25.64 -22.80 -6.16
N GLY A 169 -24.49 -23.09 -5.58
CA GLY A 169 -23.25 -23.36 -6.30
C GLY A 169 -22.09 -23.56 -5.36
N GLY A 170 -20.90 -23.78 -5.90
CA GLY A 170 -19.69 -24.01 -5.14
C GLY A 170 -18.50 -24.28 -6.06
N PHE A 171 -17.33 -24.42 -5.47
CA PHE A 171 -16.18 -24.99 -6.18
C PHE A 171 -15.63 -26.18 -5.42
N ARG A 172 -15.00 -27.10 -6.16
CA ARG A 172 -14.32 -28.28 -5.66
C ARG A 172 -12.84 -28.15 -5.94
N LEU A 173 -12.02 -28.45 -4.95
CA LEU A 173 -10.57 -28.51 -5.04
C LEU A 173 -10.14 -29.90 -4.66
N LYS A 174 -9.67 -30.67 -5.64
CA LYS A 174 -9.11 -32.00 -5.38
C LYS A 174 -7.61 -31.84 -5.18
N LEU A 175 -7.16 -32.19 -3.98
CA LEU A 175 -5.78 -32.12 -3.55
C LEU A 175 -5.19 -33.53 -3.50
N ARG A 176 -3.93 -33.66 -3.90
CA ARG A 176 -3.16 -34.90 -3.74
C ARG A 176 -2.00 -34.68 -2.79
N CYS A 177 -1.83 -35.60 -1.85
CA CYS A 177 -0.67 -35.64 -0.98
C CYS A 177 0.53 -36.26 -1.72
N THR A 178 1.69 -35.61 -1.64
CA THR A 178 2.89 -36.00 -2.39
C THR A 178 3.83 -36.86 -1.53
N SER A 179 4.98 -37.26 -2.07
CA SER A 179 5.99 -38.11 -1.39
C SER A 179 5.48 -39.49 -0.90
N GLY A 180 4.39 -40.01 -1.49
CA GLY A 180 3.78 -41.29 -1.09
C GLY A 180 3.07 -41.25 0.26
N LEU A 181 2.85 -40.05 0.81
CA LEU A 181 2.18 -39.83 2.08
C LEU A 181 0.65 -39.84 1.93
N ARG A 182 -0.01 -40.02 3.07
CA ARG A 182 -1.46 -39.87 3.23
C ARG A 182 -1.75 -38.59 4.00
N PHE A 183 -2.91 -37.99 3.78
CA PHE A 183 -3.30 -36.79 4.51
C PHE A 183 -3.31 -37.00 6.04
N ALA A 184 -3.68 -38.19 6.52
CA ALA A 184 -3.60 -38.56 7.94
C ALA A 184 -2.19 -38.46 8.57
N GLN A 185 -1.13 -38.47 7.76
CA GLN A 185 0.26 -38.32 8.21
C GLN A 185 0.73 -36.85 8.22
N THR A 186 -0.08 -35.94 7.70
CA THR A 186 0.21 -34.51 7.68
C THR A 186 -0.45 -33.79 8.85
N VAL A 187 0.10 -32.62 9.21
CA VAL A 187 -0.42 -31.76 10.27
C VAL A 187 -1.21 -30.55 9.76
N ILE A 188 -1.76 -30.63 8.55
CA ILE A 188 -2.46 -29.54 7.87
C ILE A 188 -3.70 -29.15 8.68
N ASP A 189 -3.72 -27.91 9.17
CA ASP A 189 -4.89 -27.29 9.80
C ASP A 189 -5.48 -26.17 8.94
N ARG A 190 -4.64 -25.49 8.17
CA ARG A 190 -4.98 -24.32 7.38
C ARG A 190 -4.38 -24.41 6.00
N LEU A 191 -5.18 -24.14 4.98
CA LEU A 191 -4.74 -24.02 3.60
C LEU A 191 -5.11 -22.63 3.10
N CYS A 192 -4.09 -21.89 2.64
CA CYS A 192 -4.25 -20.58 2.05
C CYS A 192 -4.04 -20.68 0.53
N PHE A 193 -4.99 -20.12 -0.20
CA PHE A 193 -5.00 -20.12 -1.66
C PHE A 193 -5.00 -18.68 -2.18
N HIS A 194 -4.18 -18.43 -3.19
CA HIS A 194 -4.28 -17.25 -4.02
C HIS A 194 -5.21 -17.52 -5.20
N LEU A 195 -6.13 -16.60 -5.47
CA LEU A 195 -7.01 -16.67 -6.62
C LEU A 195 -6.28 -16.12 -7.85
N GLY A 196 -5.95 -17.03 -8.77
CA GLY A 196 -5.36 -16.75 -10.07
C GLY A 196 -6.40 -16.48 -11.15
N GLY A 197 -5.93 -15.94 -12.27
CA GLY A 197 -6.77 -15.57 -13.40
C GLY A 197 -7.02 -14.07 -13.49
N ALA A 198 -7.91 -13.69 -14.41
CA ALA A 198 -8.30 -12.31 -14.62
C ALA A 198 -9.63 -12.03 -13.91
N ASP A 199 -10.74 -11.99 -14.64
CA ASP A 199 -12.04 -11.58 -14.15
C ASP A 199 -12.65 -12.61 -13.18
N GLU A 200 -12.43 -13.88 -13.46
CA GLU A 200 -12.92 -15.00 -12.66
C GLU A 200 -12.37 -14.98 -11.22
N ALA A 201 -11.14 -14.50 -11.02
CA ALA A 201 -10.54 -14.37 -9.69
C ALA A 201 -11.34 -13.39 -8.81
N TYR A 202 -11.75 -12.24 -9.37
CA TYR A 202 -12.54 -11.24 -8.65
C TYR A 202 -13.97 -11.72 -8.36
N ARG A 203 -14.57 -12.48 -9.28
CA ARG A 203 -15.91 -13.08 -9.08
C ARG A 203 -15.89 -14.15 -8.01
N LEU A 204 -14.88 -15.03 -8.02
CA LEU A 204 -14.68 -16.02 -6.96
C LEU A 204 -14.44 -15.35 -5.61
N HIS A 205 -13.64 -14.29 -5.57
CA HIS A 205 -13.41 -13.49 -4.37
C HIS A 205 -14.71 -12.84 -3.83
N GLU A 206 -15.57 -12.31 -4.71
CA GLU A 206 -16.89 -11.80 -4.33
C GLU A 206 -17.78 -12.91 -3.75
N LEU A 207 -17.84 -14.10 -4.37
CA LEU A 207 -18.62 -15.23 -3.83
C LEU A 207 -18.10 -15.70 -2.48
N LEU A 208 -16.77 -15.77 -2.32
CA LEU A 208 -16.11 -16.12 -1.05
C LEU A 208 -16.39 -15.11 0.06
N GLY A 209 -16.53 -13.83 -0.27
CA GLY A 209 -16.80 -12.79 0.71
C GLY A 209 -18.28 -12.60 1.06
N THR A 210 -19.20 -12.91 0.13
CA THR A 210 -20.63 -12.58 0.26
C THR A 210 -21.52 -13.78 0.57
N SER A 211 -21.20 -14.95 0.02
CA SER A 211 -22.18 -16.02 -0.15
C SER A 211 -21.74 -17.37 0.42
N VAL A 212 -20.65 -17.43 1.19
CA VAL A 212 -20.15 -18.70 1.75
C VAL A 212 -21.10 -19.25 2.81
N LEU A 213 -21.49 -20.51 2.63
CA LEU A 213 -22.30 -21.25 3.59
C LEU A 213 -21.45 -22.18 4.48
N GLY A 214 -20.26 -22.55 4.01
CA GLY A 214 -19.34 -23.46 4.68
C GLY A 214 -18.46 -24.20 3.68
N ALA A 215 -17.63 -25.11 4.18
CA ALA A 215 -16.79 -25.99 3.38
C ALA A 215 -16.95 -27.45 3.80
N LEU A 216 -16.77 -28.38 2.87
CA LEU A 216 -16.75 -29.81 3.10
C LEU A 216 -15.35 -30.34 2.83
N CYS A 217 -14.86 -31.19 3.71
CA CYS A 217 -13.68 -32.00 3.48
C CYS A 217 -14.10 -33.44 3.28
N ILE A 218 -13.88 -33.97 2.08
CA ILE A 218 -14.24 -35.33 1.69
C ILE A 218 -12.93 -36.10 1.49
N ALA A 219 -12.77 -37.21 2.21
CA ALA A 219 -11.60 -38.06 2.05
C ALA A 219 -11.61 -38.75 0.67
N GLY A 220 -10.45 -39.03 0.10
CA GLY A 220 -10.34 -39.81 -1.14
C GLY A 220 -10.45 -41.32 -0.91
N GLY A 221 -10.82 -42.06 -1.95
CA GLY A 221 -10.70 -43.53 -2.03
C GLY A 221 -12.02 -44.34 -2.06
N PRO A 222 -11.95 -45.64 -2.41
CA PRO A 222 -13.10 -46.49 -2.76
C PRO A 222 -14.05 -46.87 -1.60
N ARG A 223 -13.79 -46.39 -0.37
CA ARG A 223 -14.67 -46.54 0.81
C ARG A 223 -15.21 -45.21 1.33
N SER A 224 -14.97 -44.12 0.61
CA SER A 224 -15.07 -42.76 1.13
C SER A 224 -16.37 -42.01 0.79
N GLU A 225 -17.30 -42.65 0.08
CA GLU A 225 -18.60 -42.04 -0.27
C GLU A 225 -19.49 -41.69 0.96
N SER A 226 -19.00 -41.86 2.19
CA SER A 226 -19.79 -41.63 3.42
C SER A 226 -19.09 -40.84 4.53
N SER A 227 -17.80 -40.48 4.43
CA SER A 227 -17.14 -39.67 5.47
C SER A 227 -16.76 -38.28 4.96
N TYR A 228 -17.55 -37.28 5.34
CA TYR A 228 -17.27 -35.87 5.13
C TYR A 228 -17.18 -35.15 6.48
N ALA A 229 -16.33 -34.13 6.56
CA ALA A 229 -16.32 -33.19 7.66
C ALA A 229 -16.85 -31.84 7.17
N PHE A 230 -17.85 -31.30 7.85
CA PHE A 230 -18.38 -29.98 7.55
C PHE A 230 -17.66 -28.92 8.38
N LEU A 231 -17.19 -27.88 7.71
CA LEU A 231 -16.59 -26.69 8.29
C LEU A 231 -17.57 -25.53 8.13
N PRO A 232 -17.92 -24.82 9.22
CA PRO A 232 -18.80 -23.67 9.16
C PRO A 232 -18.17 -22.51 8.36
N ALA A 233 -19.01 -21.57 7.92
CA ALA A 233 -18.61 -20.46 7.05
C ALA A 233 -17.50 -19.57 7.66
N ASP A 234 -17.44 -19.43 8.98
CA ASP A 234 -16.41 -18.68 9.71
C ASP A 234 -15.00 -19.25 9.53
N ARG A 235 -14.88 -20.51 9.08
CA ARG A 235 -13.61 -21.17 8.77
C ARG A 235 -13.06 -20.83 7.40
N VAL A 236 -13.84 -20.19 6.53
CA VAL A 236 -13.42 -19.69 5.23
C VAL A 236 -13.33 -18.17 5.31
N GLN A 237 -12.10 -17.64 5.23
CA GLN A 237 -11.87 -16.21 5.45
C GLN A 237 -11.06 -15.60 4.31
N LEU A 238 -11.45 -14.39 3.91
CA LEU A 238 -10.63 -13.56 3.02
C LEU A 238 -9.41 -13.03 3.77
N MET A 239 -8.28 -12.96 3.08
CA MET A 239 -6.99 -12.59 3.67
C MET A 239 -6.45 -11.30 3.04
N GLY A 240 -5.60 -10.60 3.77
CA GLY A 240 -4.82 -9.46 3.28
C GLY A 240 -5.18 -8.10 3.90
N PHE A 241 -6.17 -8.04 4.79
CA PHE A 241 -6.66 -6.80 5.38
C PHE A 241 -6.04 -6.45 6.74
N ASP A 242 -5.34 -7.41 7.36
CA ASP A 242 -4.77 -7.26 8.69
C ASP A 242 -3.34 -6.72 8.67
N ASP A 243 -2.89 -6.14 9.78
CA ASP A 243 -1.58 -5.49 9.89
C ASP A 243 -0.41 -6.49 9.85
N GLU A 244 -0.66 -7.74 10.24
CA GLU A 244 0.29 -8.84 10.10
C GLU A 244 0.55 -9.24 8.65
N GLN A 245 -0.36 -8.88 7.75
CA GLN A 245 -0.32 -9.18 6.32
C GLN A 245 0.03 -7.94 5.48
N ALA A 246 0.42 -6.84 6.12
CA ALA A 246 0.77 -5.58 5.49
C ALA A 246 2.04 -5.71 4.63
N LEU A 247 1.99 -5.14 3.42
CA LEU A 247 3.15 -4.95 2.55
C LEU A 247 3.88 -3.67 2.93
N LEU A 248 3.12 -2.58 3.07
CA LEU A 248 3.66 -1.30 3.50
C LEU A 248 3.86 -1.27 5.02
N PRO A 249 4.83 -0.47 5.50
CA PRO A 249 5.10 -0.35 6.93
C PRO A 249 3.86 0.12 7.71
N VAL A 250 3.60 -0.53 8.85
CA VAL A 250 2.51 -0.15 9.74
C VAL A 250 3.01 0.95 10.68
N PRO A 251 2.47 2.18 10.61
CA PRO A 251 2.87 3.26 11.50
C PRO A 251 2.36 3.01 12.93
N ALA A 252 3.15 3.37 13.95
CA ALA A 252 2.78 3.19 15.36
C ALA A 252 1.72 4.21 15.86
N ARG A 253 1.72 5.43 15.30
CA ARG A 253 0.88 6.56 15.73
C ARG A 253 -0.42 6.72 14.95
N ASN A 254 -0.55 6.08 13.79
CA ASN A 254 -1.54 6.50 12.80
C ASN A 254 -2.59 5.46 12.48
N PHE A 255 -3.72 5.99 12.04
CA PHE A 255 -4.77 5.27 11.34
C PHE A 255 -4.17 4.43 10.18
N GLY A 256 -4.12 3.11 10.36
CA GLY A 256 -3.56 2.18 9.38
C GLY A 256 -4.47 1.91 8.17
N GLY A 257 -5.65 2.53 8.07
CA GLY A 257 -6.58 2.26 6.98
C GLY A 257 -6.16 2.85 5.64
N TYR A 258 -5.42 3.97 5.60
CA TYR A 258 -4.94 4.53 4.33
C TYR A 258 -3.91 3.62 3.64
N ARG A 259 -3.16 2.82 4.43
CA ARG A 259 -2.29 1.77 3.90
C ARG A 259 -3.07 0.84 2.97
N LEU A 260 -4.28 0.45 3.36
CA LEU A 260 -5.09 -0.49 2.59
C LEU A 260 -5.46 0.10 1.22
N LEU A 261 -5.77 1.39 1.17
CA LEU A 261 -6.02 2.12 -0.08
C LEU A 261 -4.76 2.15 -0.94
N GLN A 262 -3.62 2.53 -0.36
CA GLN A 262 -2.36 2.59 -1.11
C GLN A 262 -1.95 1.22 -1.67
N GLU A 263 -2.10 0.14 -0.90
CA GLU A 263 -1.86 -1.23 -1.36
C GLU A 263 -2.86 -1.66 -2.44
N TYR A 264 -4.14 -1.25 -2.34
CA TYR A 264 -5.15 -1.53 -3.36
C TYR A 264 -4.82 -0.87 -4.68
N PHE A 265 -4.53 0.43 -4.68
CA PHE A 265 -4.19 1.16 -5.90
C PHE A 265 -2.83 0.76 -6.48
N SER A 266 -1.95 0.16 -5.68
CA SER A 266 -0.66 -0.37 -6.14
C SER A 266 -0.75 -1.79 -6.73
N LEU A 267 -1.45 -2.71 -6.06
CA LEU A 267 -1.58 -4.11 -6.49
C LEU A 267 -2.87 -4.74 -5.89
N PRO A 268 -4.04 -4.59 -6.51
CA PRO A 268 -5.30 -5.14 -6.00
C PRO A 268 -5.25 -6.66 -5.74
N GLN A 269 -4.48 -7.38 -6.55
CA GLN A 269 -4.30 -8.84 -6.47
C GLN A 269 -3.72 -9.31 -5.13
N ARG A 270 -3.10 -8.42 -4.34
CA ARG A 270 -2.61 -8.73 -2.98
C ARG A 270 -3.74 -9.12 -2.01
N TYR A 271 -4.99 -8.81 -2.32
CA TYR A 271 -6.18 -9.14 -1.53
C TYR A 271 -6.92 -10.38 -2.04
N LEU A 272 -6.53 -10.94 -3.20
CA LEU A 272 -7.16 -12.11 -3.79
C LEU A 272 -6.67 -13.40 -3.13
N PHE A 273 -6.86 -13.50 -1.82
CA PHE A 273 -6.48 -14.65 -1.01
C PHE A 273 -7.63 -15.08 -0.12
N PHE A 274 -7.77 -16.39 0.06
CA PHE A 274 -8.65 -16.95 1.07
C PHE A 274 -7.95 -18.08 1.82
N GLU A 275 -8.34 -18.28 3.07
CA GLU A 275 -7.89 -19.38 3.92
C GLU A 275 -9.07 -20.26 4.30
N VAL A 276 -8.86 -21.57 4.29
CA VAL A 276 -9.75 -22.55 4.93
C VAL A 276 -9.02 -23.13 6.13
N SER A 277 -9.59 -22.93 7.33
CA SER A 277 -9.03 -23.35 8.61
C SER A 277 -9.84 -24.47 9.28
N GLY A 278 -9.29 -25.11 10.31
CA GLY A 278 -9.95 -26.21 11.02
C GLY A 278 -9.92 -27.55 10.28
N LEU A 279 -9.00 -27.71 9.32
CA LEU A 279 -8.86 -28.92 8.52
C LEU A 279 -8.28 -30.10 9.31
N ARG A 280 -7.70 -29.85 10.48
CA ARG A 280 -6.90 -30.82 11.24
C ARG A 280 -7.61 -32.16 11.47
N GLU A 281 -8.86 -32.12 11.91
CA GLU A 281 -9.62 -33.34 12.24
C GLU A 281 -9.95 -34.14 10.97
N ALA A 282 -10.39 -33.46 9.91
CA ALA A 282 -10.70 -34.07 8.63
C ALA A 282 -9.46 -34.69 7.97
N VAL A 283 -8.34 -33.97 8.00
CA VAL A 283 -7.03 -34.42 7.50
C VAL A 283 -6.57 -35.67 8.25
N ARG A 284 -6.65 -35.67 9.59
CA ARG A 284 -6.27 -36.81 10.42
C ARG A 284 -7.11 -38.06 10.17
N ALA A 285 -8.39 -37.89 9.87
CA ALA A 285 -9.30 -38.99 9.54
C ALA A 285 -9.08 -39.56 8.12
N ASN A 286 -8.43 -38.80 7.24
CA ASN A 286 -8.26 -39.17 5.83
C ASN A 286 -7.03 -40.07 5.61
N ASN A 287 -7.24 -41.38 5.61
CA ASN A 287 -6.19 -42.38 5.34
C ASN A 287 -5.93 -42.63 3.83
N SER A 288 -6.18 -41.63 2.99
CA SER A 288 -5.88 -41.68 1.56
C SER A 288 -4.87 -40.58 1.16
N ASN A 289 -4.40 -40.66 -0.08
CA ASN A 289 -3.53 -39.66 -0.68
C ASN A 289 -4.32 -38.54 -1.40
N GLU A 290 -5.66 -38.56 -1.37
CA GLU A 290 -6.49 -37.54 -2.01
C GLU A 290 -7.44 -36.90 -0.98
N LEU A 291 -7.69 -35.60 -1.12
CA LEU A 291 -8.62 -34.84 -0.29
C LEU A 291 -9.40 -33.90 -1.20
N GLU A 292 -10.72 -33.97 -1.18
CA GLU A 292 -11.57 -33.02 -1.88
C GLU A 292 -12.08 -31.98 -0.90
N LEU A 293 -11.74 -30.72 -1.15
CA LEU A 293 -12.21 -29.56 -0.41
C LEU A 293 -13.28 -28.85 -1.26
N VAL A 294 -14.51 -28.81 -0.75
CA VAL A 294 -15.65 -28.23 -1.47
C VAL A 294 -16.15 -27.00 -0.72
N VAL A 295 -16.10 -25.83 -1.31
CA VAL A 295 -16.67 -24.60 -0.73
C VAL A 295 -18.06 -24.38 -1.31
N LEU A 296 -19.05 -24.18 -0.44
CA LEU A 296 -20.47 -24.07 -0.79
C LEU A 296 -20.95 -22.63 -0.73
N PHE A 297 -21.73 -22.21 -1.73
CA PHE A 297 -22.27 -20.86 -1.85
C PHE A 297 -23.81 -20.84 -1.87
N GLY A 298 -24.40 -19.83 -1.21
CA GLY A 298 -25.83 -19.52 -1.25
C GLY A 298 -26.28 -18.85 -2.55
N ARG A 299 -25.32 -18.33 -3.33
CA ARG A 299 -25.49 -17.76 -4.66
C ARG A 299 -24.60 -18.50 -5.66
N GLY A 300 -25.18 -18.87 -6.80
CA GLY A 300 -24.46 -19.51 -7.90
C GLY A 300 -24.20 -18.54 -9.05
N GLU A 301 -23.13 -18.77 -9.81
CA GLU A 301 -22.78 -18.05 -11.02
C GLU A 301 -22.37 -19.05 -12.12
N ALA A 302 -23.34 -19.47 -12.93
CA ALA A 302 -23.13 -20.52 -13.96
C ALA A 302 -22.04 -20.17 -15.00
N GLY A 303 -21.72 -18.89 -15.18
CA GLY A 303 -20.64 -18.46 -16.07
C GLY A 303 -19.25 -18.94 -15.63
N LEU A 304 -19.06 -19.24 -14.34
CA LEU A 304 -17.79 -19.72 -13.80
C LEU A 304 -17.51 -21.19 -14.10
N GLU A 305 -18.53 -22.02 -14.41
CA GLU A 305 -18.35 -23.45 -14.66
C GLU A 305 -17.35 -23.76 -15.78
N LYS A 306 -17.25 -22.88 -16.78
CA LYS A 306 -16.35 -23.06 -17.93
C LYS A 306 -15.01 -22.33 -17.78
N LEU A 307 -14.90 -21.41 -16.83
CA LEU A 307 -13.74 -20.54 -16.65
C LEU A 307 -12.84 -21.01 -15.51
N VAL A 308 -13.42 -21.69 -14.52
CA VAL A 308 -12.69 -22.12 -13.32
C VAL A 308 -11.97 -23.44 -13.58
N ASP A 309 -10.65 -23.41 -13.44
CA ASP A 309 -9.77 -24.56 -13.48
C ASP A 309 -8.67 -24.49 -12.40
N THR A 310 -7.71 -25.42 -12.44
CA THR A 310 -6.61 -25.51 -11.47
C THR A 310 -5.71 -24.27 -11.41
N SER A 311 -5.61 -23.49 -12.49
CA SER A 311 -4.79 -22.28 -12.56
C SER A 311 -5.36 -21.14 -11.71
N ASN A 312 -6.67 -21.19 -11.41
CA ASN A 312 -7.33 -20.18 -10.58
C ASN A 312 -7.05 -20.35 -9.09
N PHE A 313 -6.49 -21.48 -8.64
CA PHE A 313 -6.26 -21.73 -7.22
C PHE A 313 -4.80 -22.13 -7.00
N MET A 314 -4.00 -21.18 -6.52
CA MET A 314 -2.57 -21.40 -6.30
C MET A 314 -2.26 -21.53 -4.81
N LEU A 315 -1.65 -22.66 -4.45
CA LEU A 315 -1.08 -22.89 -3.13
C LEU A 315 0.31 -22.24 -3.00
N HIS A 316 0.72 -22.05 -1.74
CA HIS A 316 2.06 -21.58 -1.35
C HIS A 316 2.42 -20.21 -1.92
N CYS A 317 1.44 -19.30 -1.97
CA CYS A 317 1.62 -17.95 -2.44
C CYS A 317 1.75 -16.95 -1.28
N THR A 318 2.53 -15.88 -1.50
CA THR A 318 2.57 -14.69 -0.63
C THR A 318 2.74 -13.43 -1.46
N PRO A 319 2.07 -12.34 -1.09
CA PRO A 319 2.48 -11.02 -1.56
C PRO A 319 3.92 -10.71 -1.09
N ALA A 320 4.64 -9.93 -1.88
CA ALA A 320 5.97 -9.44 -1.57
C ALA A 320 6.15 -8.00 -2.09
N ILE A 321 6.95 -7.21 -1.39
CA ILE A 321 7.19 -5.79 -1.68
C ILE A 321 8.67 -5.52 -1.94
N ASN A 322 8.99 -4.65 -2.90
CA ASN A 322 10.34 -4.17 -3.18
C ASN A 322 10.84 -3.19 -2.11
N LEU A 323 10.89 -3.66 -0.86
CA LEU A 323 11.31 -2.90 0.29
C LEU A 323 12.15 -3.83 1.18
N PHE A 324 13.43 -3.51 1.34
CA PHE A 324 14.39 -4.34 2.07
C PHE A 324 15.33 -3.47 2.89
N GLU A 325 15.87 -4.05 3.96
CA GLU A 325 16.83 -3.34 4.79
C GLU A 325 18.24 -3.40 4.20
N LYS A 326 18.95 -2.27 4.26
CA LYS A 326 20.33 -2.13 3.80
C LYS A 326 21.12 -1.23 4.77
N VAL A 327 22.37 -1.62 5.01
CA VAL A 327 23.34 -0.76 5.69
C VAL A 327 23.90 0.21 4.66
N ILE A 328 23.85 1.51 4.97
CA ILE A 328 24.34 2.58 4.09
C ILE A 328 25.83 2.80 4.35
N ASP A 329 26.55 3.20 3.30
CA ASP A 329 27.94 3.64 3.37
C ASP A 329 28.14 4.72 4.45
N ARG A 330 29.25 4.66 5.18
CA ARG A 330 29.54 5.64 6.23
C ARG A 330 29.58 7.07 5.67
N ILE A 331 28.93 7.98 6.38
CA ILE A 331 28.93 9.41 6.08
C ILE A 331 29.94 10.08 7.00
N HIS A 332 30.89 10.81 6.45
CA HIS A 332 31.84 11.60 7.24
C HIS A 332 31.18 12.92 7.64
N LEU A 333 31.26 13.25 8.92
CA LEU A 333 30.79 14.51 9.46
C LEU A 333 31.86 15.59 9.24
N THR A 334 31.41 16.78 8.85
CA THR A 334 32.25 17.95 8.62
C THR A 334 31.58 19.17 9.19
N ASP A 335 32.34 20.02 9.88
CA ASP A 335 31.80 21.21 10.55
C ASP A 335 31.27 22.27 9.58
N SER A 336 31.60 22.17 8.29
CA SER A 336 31.14 23.08 7.22
C SER A 336 29.77 22.75 6.63
N ALA A 337 29.21 21.57 6.93
CA ALA A 337 27.96 21.08 6.32
C ALA A 337 26.86 20.91 7.37
N HIS A 338 25.66 21.43 7.07
CA HIS A 338 24.46 21.35 7.92
C HIS A 338 23.51 20.22 7.51
N GLU A 339 23.69 19.69 6.30
CA GLU A 339 22.94 18.57 5.74
C GLU A 339 23.90 17.59 5.07
N PHE A 340 23.61 16.29 5.22
CA PHE A 340 24.41 15.20 4.68
C PHE A 340 23.61 14.41 3.66
N HIS A 341 24.15 14.26 2.45
CA HIS A 341 23.50 13.46 1.41
C HIS A 341 23.58 11.97 1.74
N VAL A 342 22.41 11.33 1.84
CA VAL A 342 22.26 9.90 2.16
C VAL A 342 22.12 9.11 0.86
N VAL A 343 23.22 8.49 0.43
CA VAL A 343 23.26 7.63 -0.76
C VAL A 343 23.35 6.17 -0.32
N PRO A 344 22.32 5.32 -0.55
CA PRO A 344 22.31 3.95 -0.06
C PRO A 344 23.51 3.09 -0.50
N ASP A 345 24.02 3.31 -1.71
CA ASP A 345 25.20 2.64 -2.27
C ASP A 345 25.91 3.61 -3.22
N ARG A 346 27.11 4.08 -2.86
CA ARG A 346 27.85 5.07 -3.68
C ARG A 346 28.35 4.50 -5.00
N THR A 347 28.50 3.19 -5.12
CA THR A 347 28.91 2.54 -6.38
C THR A 347 27.77 2.50 -7.39
N ARG A 348 26.52 2.49 -6.91
CA ARG A 348 25.30 2.36 -7.71
C ARG A 348 24.20 3.30 -7.21
N PRO A 349 24.41 4.63 -7.27
CA PRO A 349 23.49 5.62 -6.72
C PRO A 349 22.14 5.70 -7.47
N THR A 350 22.05 5.09 -8.65
CA THR A 350 20.84 5.03 -9.48
C THR A 350 19.99 3.80 -9.25
N ASP A 351 20.49 2.80 -8.53
CA ASP A 351 19.83 1.49 -8.44
C ASP A 351 18.99 1.36 -7.16
N PHE A 352 19.21 2.26 -6.21
CA PHE A 352 18.57 2.24 -4.90
C PHE A 352 18.02 3.60 -4.56
N GLU A 353 16.87 3.61 -3.90
CA GLU A 353 16.29 4.81 -3.33
C GLU A 353 15.91 4.58 -1.88
N LEU A 354 16.12 5.61 -1.06
CA LEU A 354 15.82 5.56 0.36
C LEU A 354 14.31 5.63 0.59
N TYR A 355 13.76 4.69 1.33
CA TYR A 355 12.37 4.72 1.78
C TYR A 355 12.25 5.38 3.16
N ASP A 356 13.01 4.91 4.15
CA ASP A 356 13.14 5.54 5.47
C ASP A 356 14.43 5.11 6.19
N LEU A 357 14.76 5.82 7.27
CA LEU A 357 15.87 5.46 8.17
C LEU A 357 15.34 4.70 9.39
N ARG A 358 15.93 3.53 9.66
CA ARG A 358 15.60 2.66 10.80
C ARG A 358 16.49 2.92 12.00
N LYS A 359 17.78 3.17 11.76
CA LYS A 359 18.77 3.46 12.81
C LYS A 359 19.80 4.46 12.29
N VAL A 360 20.08 5.48 13.09
CA VAL A 360 21.11 6.49 12.83
C VAL A 360 22.04 6.55 14.04
N VAL A 361 23.33 6.29 13.81
CA VAL A 361 24.34 6.25 14.88
C VAL A 361 25.54 7.07 14.46
N GLY A 362 25.94 8.03 15.29
CA GLY A 362 27.21 8.74 15.20
C GLY A 362 28.29 8.04 16.00
N TYR A 363 29.50 8.01 15.44
CA TYR A 363 30.71 7.51 16.08
C TYR A 363 31.78 8.62 16.13
N GLY A 364 32.36 8.83 17.31
CA GLY A 364 33.47 9.74 17.53
C GLY A 364 34.82 9.04 17.70
N THR A 365 35.82 9.79 18.19
CA THR A 365 37.14 9.26 18.52
C THR A 365 37.13 8.61 19.90
N GLY A 366 37.00 7.28 19.95
CA GLY A 366 36.99 6.47 21.19
C GLY A 366 35.95 5.35 21.13
N ALA A 367 36.17 4.24 21.85
CA ALA A 367 35.27 3.07 21.80
C ALA A 367 33.87 3.33 22.40
N ASP A 368 33.77 4.29 23.33
CA ASP A 368 32.53 4.61 24.05
C ASP A 368 31.84 5.89 23.56
N ASN A 369 32.29 6.48 22.44
CA ASN A 369 31.73 7.72 21.91
C ASN A 369 30.72 7.45 20.79
N GLU A 370 29.65 6.73 21.15
CA GLU A 370 28.49 6.47 20.30
C GLU A 370 27.35 7.41 20.68
N GLN A 371 26.71 8.01 19.67
CA GLN A 371 25.48 8.78 19.85
C GLN A 371 24.40 8.24 18.92
N VAL A 372 23.27 7.82 19.51
CA VAL A 372 22.10 7.41 18.74
C VAL A 372 21.26 8.63 18.44
N PHE A 373 20.90 8.79 17.15
CA PHE A 373 19.98 9.83 16.71
C PHE A 373 18.59 9.24 16.47
N ARG A 374 17.56 9.92 16.98
CA ARG A 374 16.16 9.56 16.79
C ARG A 374 15.48 10.49 15.77
N PRO A 375 14.42 10.06 15.07
CA PRO A 375 13.72 10.98 14.19
C PRO A 375 13.15 12.14 15.01
N PHE A 376 13.32 13.37 14.53
CA PHE A 376 12.95 14.60 15.24
C PHE A 376 11.45 14.66 15.58
N TYR A 377 10.62 14.13 14.68
CA TYR A 377 9.16 14.06 14.86
C TYR A 377 8.67 12.70 15.40
N ALA A 378 9.56 11.83 15.90
CA ALA A 378 9.18 10.54 16.47
C ALA A 378 8.66 10.64 17.92
N ASP A 379 8.04 9.56 18.38
CA ASP A 379 7.24 9.45 19.60
C ASP A 379 7.99 9.82 20.89
N HIS A 380 7.47 10.81 21.63
CA HIS A 380 7.90 11.18 22.97
C HIS A 380 7.07 10.42 24.03
N HIS A 381 7.37 9.14 24.22
CA HIS A 381 6.92 8.38 25.39
C HIS A 381 8.01 7.52 26.05
N ALA A 382 9.27 7.71 25.69
CA ALA A 382 10.39 7.19 26.47
C ALA A 382 10.97 8.33 27.32
N ALA A 383 10.89 8.16 28.64
CA ALA A 383 11.39 9.08 29.65
C ALA A 383 12.84 9.53 29.40
N GLU A 384 13.08 10.82 29.62
CA GLU A 384 14.26 11.43 30.26
C GLU A 384 15.69 11.01 29.87
N ASP A 385 15.94 10.51 28.67
CA ASP A 385 17.33 10.31 28.21
C ASP A 385 17.84 11.59 27.54
N ARG A 386 18.29 12.55 28.35
CA ARG A 386 18.74 13.90 27.94
C ARG A 386 19.94 13.90 26.97
N SER A 387 20.57 12.76 26.69
CA SER A 387 21.77 12.63 25.86
C SER A 387 21.51 12.22 24.40
N GLN A 388 20.26 12.21 23.94
CA GLN A 388 19.92 11.71 22.60
C GLN A 388 19.86 12.83 21.57
N GLY A 389 20.51 12.60 20.42
CA GLY A 389 20.42 13.49 19.27
C GLY A 389 19.17 13.20 18.44
N TYR A 390 18.80 14.15 17.59
CA TYR A 390 17.66 14.05 16.68
C TYR A 390 18.11 14.21 15.22
N PHE A 391 17.33 13.65 14.30
CA PHE A 391 17.54 13.82 12.88
C PHE A 391 16.25 14.12 12.13
N SER A 392 16.35 14.86 11.03
CA SER A 392 15.24 15.07 10.09
C SER A 392 15.68 14.76 8.67
N LEU A 393 14.72 14.37 7.82
CA LEU A 393 14.99 14.05 6.42
C LEU A 393 14.41 15.10 5.49
N ARG A 394 15.15 15.48 4.46
CA ARG A 394 14.67 16.36 3.40
C ARG A 394 14.82 15.65 2.07
N ARG A 395 13.72 15.55 1.32
CA ARG A 395 13.68 14.92 0.01
C ARG A 395 13.61 15.98 -1.07
N GLU A 396 14.44 15.83 -2.10
CA GLU A 396 14.41 16.66 -3.29
C GLU A 396 14.28 15.78 -4.54
N PRO A 397 13.56 16.23 -5.58
CA PRO A 397 13.50 15.47 -6.83
C PRO A 397 14.89 15.47 -7.47
N ARG A 398 15.34 14.32 -7.94
CA ARG A 398 16.62 14.20 -8.62
C ARG A 398 16.56 14.93 -9.96
N LEU A 399 17.59 15.72 -10.25
CA LEU A 399 17.76 16.30 -11.58
C LEU A 399 18.11 15.19 -12.58
N PRO A 400 17.39 15.06 -13.71
CA PRO A 400 17.71 14.05 -14.70
C PRO A 400 19.11 14.32 -15.27
N SER A 401 19.96 13.29 -15.26
CA SER A 401 21.33 13.39 -15.79
C SER A 401 21.35 13.74 -17.29
N GLU A 402 22.41 14.36 -17.80
CA GLU A 402 22.54 14.63 -19.25
C GLU A 402 22.38 13.37 -20.12
N LYS A 403 22.83 12.21 -19.63
CA LYS A 403 22.67 10.92 -20.31
C LYS A 403 21.19 10.51 -20.37
N GLN A 404 20.43 10.75 -19.31
CA GLN A 404 18.98 10.53 -19.28
C GLN A 404 18.22 11.58 -20.12
N GLN A 405 18.70 12.82 -20.19
CA GLN A 405 18.10 13.84 -21.06
C GLN A 405 18.33 13.52 -22.55
N ARG A 406 19.51 12.98 -22.92
CA ARG A 406 19.86 12.61 -24.31
C ARG A 406 19.20 11.32 -24.80
N VAL A 407 18.98 10.34 -23.92
CA VAL A 407 18.22 9.11 -24.22
C VAL A 407 16.70 9.36 -24.11
N GLY A 408 16.31 10.60 -23.77
CA GLY A 408 14.98 10.94 -23.31
C GLY A 408 14.76 10.38 -21.91
N ALA A 409 14.17 11.16 -21.01
CA ALA A 409 13.64 10.68 -19.73
C ALA A 409 12.48 9.66 -19.90
N ALA A 410 12.45 8.92 -21.02
CA ALA A 410 11.28 8.38 -21.70
C ALA A 410 11.22 6.84 -21.72
N ALA A 411 12.12 6.12 -21.04
CA ALA A 411 11.99 4.66 -20.94
C ALA A 411 11.11 4.21 -19.75
N SER A 412 11.25 4.82 -18.56
CA SER A 412 10.43 4.50 -17.36
C SER A 412 9.59 5.66 -16.84
N GLY A 413 9.96 6.91 -17.10
CA GLY A 413 9.29 8.11 -16.54
C GLY A 413 9.48 8.28 -15.02
N TYR A 414 10.34 7.48 -14.38
CA TYR A 414 10.54 7.48 -12.93
C TYR A 414 11.65 8.47 -12.51
N ILE A 415 11.27 9.57 -11.87
CA ILE A 415 12.21 10.54 -11.29
C ILE A 415 12.36 10.22 -9.81
N GLY A 416 13.53 9.70 -9.41
CA GLY A 416 13.78 9.36 -8.00
C GLY A 416 14.01 10.61 -7.14
N SER A 417 14.04 10.42 -5.83
CA SER A 417 14.38 11.45 -4.85
C SER A 417 15.81 11.30 -4.32
N GLU A 418 16.48 12.43 -4.07
CA GLU A 418 17.67 12.51 -3.23
C GLU A 418 17.26 12.83 -1.80
N VAL A 419 17.94 12.25 -0.81
CA VAL A 419 17.62 12.45 0.60
C VAL A 419 18.79 13.05 1.35
N PHE A 420 18.52 14.16 2.01
CA PHE A 420 19.46 14.87 2.86
C PHE A 420 19.07 14.69 4.33
N LEU A 421 20.06 14.37 5.15
CA LEU A 421 19.93 14.16 6.59
C LEU A 421 20.46 15.39 7.32
N SER A 422 19.64 15.97 8.19
CA SER A 422 20.07 17.01 9.13
C SER A 422 20.06 16.46 10.56
N LEU A 423 21.02 16.86 11.38
CA LEU A 423 21.20 16.40 12.75
C LEU A 423 21.08 17.59 13.72
N VAL A 424 20.48 17.34 14.89
CA VAL A 424 20.34 18.32 15.97
C VAL A 424 20.52 17.63 17.31
N ASP A 425 21.41 18.11 18.17
CA ASP A 425 21.56 17.70 19.56
C ASP A 425 21.07 18.82 20.50
N PRO A 426 20.22 18.52 21.50
CA PRO A 426 19.76 19.51 22.47
C PRO A 426 20.86 20.18 23.32
N ASN A 427 21.98 19.49 23.55
CA ASN A 427 23.05 19.93 24.43
C ASN A 427 24.21 20.59 23.67
N GLU A 428 24.49 20.15 22.44
CA GLU A 428 25.60 20.66 21.62
C GLU A 428 25.18 20.80 20.16
N ALA A 429 24.68 21.98 19.77
CA ALA A 429 24.24 22.22 18.41
C ALA A 429 25.43 22.37 17.42
N PRO A 430 25.39 21.74 16.23
CA PRO A 430 24.34 20.85 15.72
C PRO A 430 24.44 19.41 16.24
N TYR A 431 25.62 18.93 16.62
CA TYR A 431 25.87 17.64 17.26
C TYR A 431 27.25 17.68 17.94
N ARG A 432 27.58 16.67 18.76
CA ARG A 432 28.87 16.60 19.47
C ARG A 432 30.07 16.71 18.52
N THR A 433 30.99 17.64 18.81
CA THR A 433 32.17 17.94 17.98
C THR A 433 33.11 16.74 17.80
N GLU A 434 33.06 15.79 18.74
CA GLU A 434 33.89 14.58 18.72
C GLU A 434 33.42 13.53 17.70
N LEU A 435 32.18 13.64 17.21
CA LEU A 435 31.64 12.73 16.19
C LEU A 435 32.31 12.98 14.83
N ARG A 436 32.70 11.89 14.16
CA ARG A 436 33.38 11.94 12.86
C ARG A 436 32.66 11.17 11.76
N GLN A 437 31.86 10.17 12.11
CA GLN A 437 31.20 9.32 11.13
C GLN A 437 29.78 8.94 11.56
N LEU A 438 28.88 8.82 10.60
CA LEU A 438 27.56 8.23 10.78
C LEU A 438 27.51 6.84 10.15
N SER A 439 26.88 5.90 10.86
CA SER A 439 26.39 4.64 10.31
C SER A 439 24.88 4.66 10.30
N LEU A 440 24.29 4.34 9.13
CA LEU A 440 22.85 4.34 8.94
C LEU A 440 22.39 2.95 8.52
N ARG A 441 21.26 2.52 9.08
CA ARG A 441 20.47 1.38 8.59
C ARG A 441 19.15 1.91 8.07
N ALA A 442 18.80 1.53 6.85
CA ALA A 442 17.65 2.08 6.14
C ALA A 442 16.83 0.98 5.47
N ARG A 443 15.57 1.30 5.14
CA ARG A 443 14.84 0.55 4.12
C ARG A 443 15.02 1.22 2.77
N CYS A 444 15.27 0.42 1.75
CA CYS A 444 15.50 0.88 0.40
C CYS A 444 14.59 0.16 -0.59
N THR A 445 14.35 0.80 -1.72
CA THR A 445 13.69 0.22 -2.90
C THR A 445 14.70 0.14 -4.05
N ASN A 446 14.38 -0.60 -5.10
CA ASN A 446 15.17 -0.70 -6.33
C ASN A 446 14.70 0.27 -7.43
N ARG A 447 13.96 1.32 -7.08
CA ARG A 447 13.49 2.35 -8.03
C ARG A 447 12.73 1.75 -9.20
N ASP A 448 13.14 2.04 -10.44
CA ASP A 448 12.56 1.57 -11.68
C ASP A 448 13.13 0.23 -12.17
N LEU A 449 14.12 -0.35 -11.48
CA LEU A 449 14.65 -1.67 -11.84
C LEU A 449 13.59 -2.79 -11.90
N PRO A 450 12.53 -2.82 -11.06
CA PRO A 450 11.44 -3.78 -11.20
C PRO A 450 10.76 -3.78 -12.58
N LEU A 451 10.73 -2.64 -13.28
CA LEU A 451 10.16 -2.54 -14.64
C LEU A 451 10.99 -3.25 -15.70
N TYR A 452 12.27 -3.52 -15.41
CA TYR A 452 13.22 -4.15 -16.33
C TYR A 452 13.53 -5.61 -15.97
N MET A 453 12.82 -6.18 -14.99
CA MET A 453 12.98 -7.57 -14.60
C MET A 453 12.48 -8.50 -15.71
N VAL A 454 13.24 -9.57 -15.96
CA VAL A 454 12.81 -10.66 -16.85
C VAL A 454 12.24 -11.77 -15.99
N LEU A 455 10.93 -11.99 -16.09
CA LEU A 455 10.20 -13.05 -15.39
C LEU A 455 9.91 -14.21 -16.34
N GLY A 456 9.83 -15.44 -15.80
CA GLY A 456 9.46 -16.63 -16.56
C GLY A 456 10.55 -17.21 -17.48
N GLY A 457 11.68 -16.52 -17.67
CA GLY A 457 12.73 -16.94 -18.61
C GLY A 457 13.67 -18.06 -18.12
N GLY A 458 13.68 -18.36 -16.81
CA GLY A 458 14.58 -19.34 -16.19
C GLY A 458 13.86 -20.46 -15.42
N LYS A 459 14.61 -21.29 -14.67
CA LYS A 459 14.06 -22.32 -13.76
C LYS A 459 13.33 -21.73 -12.55
N SER A 460 13.76 -20.55 -12.08
CA SER A 460 13.16 -19.80 -10.98
C SER A 460 13.32 -18.31 -11.26
N ASP A 461 12.33 -17.50 -10.88
CA ASP A 461 12.39 -16.04 -11.04
C ASP A 461 13.14 -15.39 -9.87
N PHE A 462 13.07 -16.02 -8.69
CA PHE A 462 13.73 -15.56 -7.46
C PHE A 462 14.60 -16.64 -6.81
N SER A 463 15.48 -16.18 -5.93
CA SER A 463 16.33 -17.00 -5.05
C SER A 463 16.15 -16.56 -3.61
N LEU A 464 16.26 -17.51 -2.68
CA LEU A 464 16.18 -17.29 -1.24
C LEU A 464 17.56 -17.11 -0.62
N GLU A 465 17.64 -16.29 0.42
CA GLU A 465 18.81 -16.23 1.29
C GLU A 465 18.79 -17.32 2.37
N ILE A 466 17.59 -17.78 2.74
CA ILE A 466 17.38 -18.83 3.74
C ILE A 466 17.36 -20.21 3.09
N ALA A 467 17.73 -21.23 3.86
CA ALA A 467 17.52 -22.62 3.46
C ALA A 467 16.04 -22.99 3.64
N ALA A 468 15.33 -23.26 2.55
CA ALA A 468 13.96 -23.77 2.55
C ALA A 468 13.79 -24.83 1.44
N PRO A 469 12.93 -25.85 1.63
CA PRO A 469 12.70 -26.92 0.65
C PRO A 469 11.84 -26.42 -0.52
N VAL A 470 12.42 -25.53 -1.35
CA VAL A 470 11.77 -24.89 -2.49
C VAL A 470 12.61 -25.15 -3.75
N GLU A 471 11.98 -25.66 -4.80
CA GLU A 471 12.62 -25.90 -6.11
C GLU A 471 12.71 -24.61 -6.93
N ALA A 472 11.63 -23.83 -6.93
CA ALA A 472 11.54 -22.59 -7.68
C ALA A 472 10.56 -21.61 -7.03
N ILE A 473 10.72 -20.34 -7.36
CA ILE A 473 9.86 -19.25 -6.93
C ILE A 473 9.45 -18.48 -8.18
N ARG A 474 8.14 -18.35 -8.38
CA ARG A 474 7.56 -17.71 -9.56
C ARG A 474 6.79 -16.46 -9.20
N CYS A 475 6.90 -15.43 -10.04
CA CYS A 475 6.01 -14.29 -9.97
C CYS A 475 4.69 -14.65 -10.65
N VAL A 476 3.59 -14.68 -9.91
CA VAL A 476 2.27 -15.03 -10.47
C VAL A 476 1.42 -13.80 -10.79
N GLN A 477 1.64 -12.69 -10.06
CA GLN A 477 1.01 -11.39 -10.31
C GLN A 477 2.01 -10.26 -10.05
N GLY A 478 1.95 -9.20 -10.85
CA GLY A 478 2.92 -8.10 -10.81
C GLY A 478 4.22 -8.42 -11.57
N PRO A 479 5.31 -7.67 -11.34
CA PRO A 479 5.48 -6.55 -10.41
C PRO A 479 4.66 -5.33 -10.80
N SER A 480 4.06 -4.66 -9.81
CA SER A 480 3.40 -3.38 -10.02
C SER A 480 4.42 -2.29 -10.36
N LYS A 481 3.95 -1.24 -11.04
CA LYS A 481 4.77 -0.09 -11.35
C LYS A 481 5.17 0.64 -10.06
N PRO A 482 6.47 0.93 -9.85
CA PRO A 482 6.90 1.77 -8.73
C PRO A 482 6.59 3.24 -9.02
N TYR A 483 6.27 4.02 -7.99
CA TYR A 483 6.00 5.45 -8.11
C TYR A 483 6.97 6.28 -7.27
N PRO A 484 7.39 7.45 -7.76
CA PRO A 484 8.32 8.31 -7.05
C PRO A 484 7.65 8.94 -5.82
N ALA A 485 8.46 9.47 -4.91
CA ALA A 485 7.97 10.24 -3.77
C ALA A 485 7.16 11.46 -4.24
N VAL A 486 6.09 11.80 -3.52
CA VAL A 486 5.35 13.04 -3.72
C VAL A 486 6.19 14.18 -3.15
N VAL A 487 6.79 14.99 -4.03
CA VAL A 487 7.62 16.17 -3.64
C VAL A 487 6.92 17.49 -3.96
N ASP A 488 5.70 17.44 -4.53
CA ASP A 488 4.92 18.63 -4.84
C ASP A 488 4.14 19.12 -3.61
N GLY A 489 4.34 20.38 -3.25
CA GLY A 489 3.72 21.01 -2.08
C GLY A 489 2.19 21.09 -2.15
N ALA A 490 1.61 21.15 -3.36
CA ALA A 490 0.16 21.19 -3.54
C ALA A 490 -0.48 19.83 -3.16
N GLN A 491 0.08 18.73 -3.64
CA GLN A 491 -0.37 17.38 -3.29
C GLN A 491 -0.15 17.09 -1.80
N ALA A 492 0.97 17.55 -1.23
CA ALA A 492 1.21 17.45 0.20
C ALA A 492 0.10 18.14 1.02
N TRP A 493 -0.37 19.31 0.57
CA TRP A 493 -1.46 20.00 1.22
C TRP A 493 -2.80 19.26 1.09
N SER A 494 -3.08 18.63 -0.05
CA SER A 494 -4.27 17.77 -0.21
C SER A 494 -4.26 16.62 0.81
N PHE A 495 -3.12 15.96 1.05
CA PHE A 495 -3.00 14.94 2.10
C PHE A 495 -3.22 15.51 3.51
N ILE A 496 -2.76 16.72 3.80
CA ILE A 496 -3.02 17.38 5.09
C ILE A 496 -4.51 17.70 5.23
N SER A 497 -5.13 18.24 4.18
CA SER A 497 -6.56 18.56 4.14
C SER A 497 -7.41 17.31 4.40
N GLN A 498 -7.00 16.14 3.89
CA GLN A 498 -7.69 14.88 4.18
C GLN A 498 -7.74 14.52 5.66
N LEU A 499 -6.78 14.96 6.48
CA LEU A 499 -6.81 14.68 7.92
C LEU A 499 -7.88 15.50 8.65
N SER A 500 -8.38 16.56 8.01
CA SER A 500 -9.50 17.35 8.49
C SER A 500 -10.86 16.80 8.06
N LEU A 501 -10.91 15.73 7.23
CA LEU A 501 -12.16 14.99 6.92
C LEU A 501 -12.67 14.35 8.21
N ASN A 502 -13.42 15.13 8.97
CA ASN A 502 -14.25 14.65 10.04
C ASN A 502 -15.44 13.94 9.41
N TYR A 503 -15.75 12.74 9.88
CA TYR A 503 -16.92 11.97 9.47
C TYR A 503 -18.25 12.74 9.57
N LEU A 504 -18.29 13.79 10.40
CA LEU A 504 -19.41 14.75 10.48
C LEU A 504 -19.66 15.43 9.13
N SER A 505 -18.62 15.73 8.37
CA SER A 505 -18.73 16.27 7.02
C SER A 505 -19.35 15.30 6.02
N LEU A 506 -19.34 13.98 6.28
CA LEU A 506 -20.05 12.98 5.45
C LEU A 506 -21.51 12.75 5.91
N LEU A 507 -21.84 13.14 7.14
CA LEU A 507 -23.19 13.01 7.71
C LEU A 507 -24.09 14.21 7.36
N ASP A 508 -23.51 15.41 7.23
CA ASP A 508 -24.24 16.66 7.01
C ASP A 508 -24.28 17.11 5.53
N THR A 509 -23.72 16.33 4.60
CA THR A 509 -23.69 16.63 3.16
C THR A 509 -24.69 15.81 2.36
N SER A 510 -25.08 16.30 1.19
CA SER A 510 -25.87 15.49 0.25
C SER A 510 -25.10 14.22 -0.18
N PRO A 511 -25.80 13.15 -0.59
CA PRO A 511 -25.14 11.89 -0.97
C PRO A 511 -24.11 12.03 -2.11
N ASP A 512 -24.33 12.97 -3.02
CA ASP A 512 -23.46 13.24 -4.16
C ASP A 512 -22.20 14.04 -3.76
N GLU A 513 -22.35 15.00 -2.84
CA GLU A 513 -21.23 15.77 -2.27
C GLU A 513 -20.33 14.89 -1.41
N GLY A 514 -20.92 14.01 -0.58
CA GLY A 514 -20.18 13.03 0.21
C GLY A 514 -19.39 12.06 -0.68
N ALA A 515 -20.00 11.61 -1.78
CA ALA A 515 -19.31 10.80 -2.78
C ALA A 515 -18.18 11.58 -3.48
N ALA A 516 -18.39 12.85 -3.82
CA ALA A 516 -17.36 13.70 -4.42
C ALA A 516 -16.15 13.85 -3.48
N ALA A 517 -16.37 14.07 -2.18
CA ALA A 517 -15.30 14.15 -1.19
C ALA A 517 -14.52 12.84 -1.07
N LEU A 518 -15.20 11.67 -1.06
CA LEU A 518 -14.50 10.38 -1.05
C LEU A 518 -13.79 10.10 -2.37
N ARG A 519 -14.33 10.51 -3.52
CA ARG A 519 -13.65 10.41 -4.82
C ARG A 519 -12.38 11.25 -4.86
N GLU A 520 -12.42 12.47 -4.33
CA GLU A 520 -11.22 13.32 -4.19
C GLU A 520 -10.20 12.65 -3.27
N LEU A 521 -10.66 12.03 -2.18
CA LEU A 521 -9.78 11.28 -1.29
C LEU A 521 -9.08 10.12 -2.00
N LEU A 522 -9.87 9.26 -2.66
CA LEU A 522 -9.38 8.09 -3.36
C LEU A 522 -8.48 8.48 -4.53
N SER A 523 -8.76 9.61 -5.19
CA SER A 523 -7.96 10.15 -6.28
C SER A 523 -6.52 10.44 -5.86
N LEU A 524 -6.28 10.85 -4.61
CA LEU A 524 -4.90 11.03 -4.12
C LEU A 524 -4.09 9.72 -4.11
N TYR A 525 -4.74 8.59 -3.84
CA TYR A 525 -4.09 7.27 -3.86
C TYR A 525 -4.11 6.64 -5.26
N ALA A 526 -5.07 7.02 -6.11
CA ALA A 526 -5.11 6.63 -7.51
C ALA A 526 -4.10 7.40 -8.37
N THR A 527 -3.47 8.48 -7.88
CA THR A 527 -2.36 9.16 -8.59
C THR A 527 -1.23 8.20 -8.94
N THR A 528 -1.04 7.16 -8.12
CA THR A 528 -0.10 6.07 -8.34
C THR A 528 -0.74 4.87 -9.04
N ALA A 529 -1.76 5.08 -9.86
CA ALA A 529 -2.52 3.99 -10.47
C ALA A 529 -2.79 4.23 -11.97
N ASP A 530 -3.13 3.18 -12.69
CA ASP A 530 -3.44 3.25 -14.12
C ASP A 530 -4.81 3.89 -14.38
N ALA A 531 -5.08 4.29 -15.63
CA ALA A 531 -6.35 4.89 -16.05
C ALA A 531 -7.59 4.02 -15.71
N GLY A 532 -7.43 2.70 -15.61
CA GLY A 532 -8.48 1.79 -15.13
C GLY A 532 -8.85 2.03 -13.67
N MET A 533 -7.88 2.28 -12.79
CA MET A 533 -8.11 2.53 -11.37
C MET A 533 -8.74 3.90 -11.12
N HIS A 534 -8.37 4.92 -11.91
CA HIS A 534 -9.07 6.20 -11.89
C HIS A 534 -10.55 6.06 -12.26
N ARG A 535 -10.87 5.22 -13.26
CA ARG A 535 -12.27 4.92 -13.59
C ARG A 535 -13.02 4.25 -12.45
N GLN A 536 -12.37 3.36 -11.68
CA GLN A 536 -12.98 2.77 -10.49
C GLN A 536 -13.32 3.82 -9.42
N VAL A 537 -12.48 4.85 -9.25
CA VAL A 537 -12.78 5.97 -8.35
C VAL A 537 -14.02 6.73 -8.82
N GLU A 538 -14.12 7.06 -10.12
CA GLU A 538 -15.31 7.68 -10.70
C GLU A 538 -16.57 6.81 -10.63
N GLY A 539 -16.39 5.49 -10.46
CA GLY A 539 -17.46 4.53 -10.28
C GLY A 539 -18.24 4.68 -8.97
N LEU A 540 -17.66 5.34 -7.95
CA LEU A 540 -18.39 5.65 -6.72
C LEU A 540 -19.42 6.75 -6.98
N ARG A 541 -20.71 6.42 -7.00
CA ARG A 541 -21.79 7.34 -7.38
C ARG A 541 -22.29 8.16 -6.20
N SER A 542 -22.72 7.48 -5.14
CA SER A 542 -23.31 8.12 -3.95
C SER A 542 -22.83 7.46 -2.66
N ILE A 543 -22.84 8.24 -1.58
CA ILE A 543 -22.61 7.76 -0.22
C ILE A 543 -23.75 8.26 0.66
N ASN A 544 -24.41 7.36 1.36
CA ASN A 544 -25.42 7.72 2.35
C ASN A 544 -25.01 7.27 3.74
N CYS A 545 -25.02 8.18 4.71
CA CYS A 545 -24.65 7.90 6.10
C CYS A 545 -25.88 8.06 7.00
N GLU A 546 -26.26 7.01 7.71
CA GLU A 546 -27.42 7.00 8.61
C GLU A 546 -27.00 6.60 10.02
N GLN A 547 -27.58 7.25 11.03
CA GLN A 547 -27.38 6.83 12.42
C GLN A 547 -28.19 5.56 12.71
N VAL A 548 -27.53 4.54 13.26
CA VAL A 548 -28.14 3.24 13.54
C VAL A 548 -27.79 2.77 14.95
N VAL A 549 -28.76 2.12 15.59
CA VAL A 549 -28.54 1.38 16.83
C VAL A 549 -28.53 -0.10 16.49
N SER A 550 -27.43 -0.77 16.79
CA SER A 550 -27.23 -2.19 16.47
C SER A 550 -26.61 -2.92 17.63
N ARG A 551 -26.77 -4.25 17.64
CA ARG A 551 -26.15 -5.11 18.64
C ARG A 551 -24.65 -5.16 18.38
N LEU A 552 -23.85 -4.85 19.39
CA LEU A 552 -22.40 -4.96 19.28
C LEU A 552 -21.98 -6.44 19.27
N PRO A 553 -21.10 -6.88 18.35
CA PRO A 553 -20.64 -8.26 18.27
C PRO A 553 -19.52 -8.53 19.31
N LEU A 554 -19.75 -8.10 20.55
CA LEU A 554 -18.82 -8.30 21.66
C LEU A 554 -19.26 -9.53 22.47
N ALA A 555 -18.29 -10.30 22.97
CA ALA A 555 -18.56 -11.38 23.89
C ALA A 555 -19.03 -10.81 25.23
N GLY A 556 -20.18 -11.28 25.74
CA GLY A 556 -20.74 -10.80 27.01
C GLY A 556 -22.26 -10.58 26.94
N PRO A 557 -22.82 -9.76 27.87
CA PRO A 557 -24.24 -9.44 27.87
C PRO A 557 -24.64 -8.70 26.59
N LEU A 558 -25.94 -8.76 26.25
CA LEU A 558 -26.51 -8.05 25.11
C LEU A 558 -26.30 -6.54 25.26
N CYS A 559 -25.37 -5.98 24.49
CA CYS A 559 -25.09 -4.55 24.45
C CYS A 559 -25.49 -3.95 23.10
N PHE A 560 -26.21 -2.83 23.13
CA PHE A 560 -26.53 -2.03 21.96
C PHE A 560 -25.63 -0.81 21.93
N GLY A 561 -25.01 -0.56 20.79
CA GLY A 561 -24.23 0.65 20.53
C GLY A 561 -25.00 1.61 19.64
N ARG A 562 -24.57 2.88 19.61
CA ARG A 562 -24.89 3.79 18.51
C ARG A 562 -23.72 3.75 17.52
N GLY A 563 -24.04 3.71 16.24
CA GLY A 563 -23.07 3.67 15.16
C GLY A 563 -23.60 4.35 13.91
N ILE A 564 -22.83 4.27 12.85
CA ILE A 564 -23.17 4.86 11.55
C ILE A 564 -23.25 3.72 10.54
N ARG A 565 -24.35 3.64 9.80
CA ARG A 565 -24.44 2.82 8.60
C ARG A 565 -24.04 3.66 7.40
N ILE A 566 -23.09 3.15 6.62
CA ILE A 566 -22.55 3.80 5.43
C ILE A 566 -22.94 2.94 4.24
N SER A 567 -23.82 3.48 3.40
CA SER A 567 -24.23 2.84 2.16
C SER A 567 -23.45 3.43 0.99
N LEU A 568 -22.67 2.61 0.31
CA LEU A 568 -21.87 2.98 -0.85
C LEU A 568 -22.57 2.47 -2.11
N GLU A 569 -22.88 3.38 -3.05
CA GLU A 569 -23.40 3.00 -4.37
C GLU A 569 -22.30 3.09 -5.43
N ILE A 570 -22.05 1.98 -6.11
CA ILE A 570 -20.99 1.87 -7.12
C ILE A 570 -21.56 1.46 -8.48
N ASP A 571 -21.06 2.09 -9.54
CA ASP A 571 -21.31 1.71 -10.92
C ASP A 571 -20.34 0.60 -11.38
N GLU A 572 -20.86 -0.60 -11.59
CA GLU A 572 -20.07 -1.77 -12.01
C GLU A 572 -19.43 -1.60 -13.39
N LEU A 573 -19.96 -0.74 -14.25
CA LEU A 573 -19.38 -0.49 -15.58
C LEU A 573 -17.98 0.13 -15.50
N CYS A 574 -17.65 0.77 -14.38
CA CYS A 574 -16.35 1.37 -14.12
C CYS A 574 -15.29 0.34 -13.69
N PHE A 575 -15.69 -0.90 -13.42
CA PHE A 575 -14.82 -1.99 -12.97
C PHE A 575 -14.63 -2.97 -14.14
N GLU A 576 -13.79 -2.59 -15.11
CA GLU A 576 -13.43 -3.45 -16.24
C GLU A 576 -12.71 -4.71 -15.75
N GLY A 577 -13.40 -5.84 -15.74
CA GLY A 577 -12.86 -7.14 -15.30
C GLY A 577 -12.63 -7.29 -13.78
N GLY A 578 -12.71 -6.20 -13.02
CA GLY A 578 -12.68 -6.22 -11.55
C GLY A 578 -14.04 -6.41 -10.92
N SER A 579 -14.08 -6.66 -9.61
CA SER A 579 -15.32 -6.59 -8.82
C SER A 579 -15.31 -5.38 -7.91
N ALA A 580 -16.41 -4.61 -7.93
CA ALA A 580 -16.68 -3.54 -6.97
C ALA A 580 -16.63 -4.04 -5.51
N PHE A 581 -16.85 -5.34 -5.28
CA PHE A 581 -16.75 -5.96 -3.97
C PHE A 581 -15.37 -5.81 -3.34
N LEU A 582 -14.28 -5.92 -4.14
CA LEU A 582 -12.93 -5.83 -3.58
C LEU A 582 -12.65 -4.42 -3.05
N LEU A 583 -12.94 -3.38 -3.87
CA LEU A 583 -12.84 -1.99 -3.42
C LEU A 583 -13.76 -1.75 -2.22
N GLY A 584 -15.00 -2.23 -2.26
CA GLY A 584 -15.94 -2.13 -1.15
C GLY A 584 -15.43 -2.77 0.14
N SER A 585 -14.74 -3.92 0.05
CA SER A 585 -14.10 -4.58 1.21
C SER A 585 -12.96 -3.76 1.78
N VAL A 586 -12.14 -3.15 0.91
CA VAL A 586 -11.07 -2.23 1.34
C VAL A 586 -11.66 -0.99 2.00
N LEU A 587 -12.71 -0.41 1.40
CA LEU A 587 -13.43 0.74 1.94
C LEU A 587 -14.09 0.42 3.29
N GLU A 588 -14.73 -0.74 3.46
CA GLU A 588 -15.29 -1.15 4.76
C GLU A 588 -14.23 -1.13 5.86
N ARG A 589 -13.04 -1.70 5.61
CA ARG A 589 -11.94 -1.72 6.57
C ARG A 589 -11.35 -0.33 6.81
N PHE A 590 -11.28 0.48 5.77
CA PHE A 590 -10.86 1.87 5.86
C PHE A 590 -11.82 2.70 6.72
N LEU A 591 -13.12 2.59 6.49
CA LEU A 591 -14.18 3.31 7.21
C LEU A 591 -14.24 2.86 8.67
N ALA A 592 -14.18 1.56 8.94
CA ALA A 592 -14.23 1.03 10.30
C ALA A 592 -13.05 1.45 11.18
N ARG A 593 -11.85 1.61 10.60
CA ARG A 593 -10.68 2.08 11.35
C ARG A 593 -10.80 3.56 11.76
N HIS A 594 -11.70 4.35 11.15
CA HIS A 594 -11.82 5.80 11.39
C HIS A 594 -12.72 6.11 12.58
N VAL A 595 -13.58 5.16 12.94
CA VAL A 595 -14.54 5.32 14.01
C VAL A 595 -13.88 5.09 15.36
N SER A 596 -14.34 5.85 16.36
CA SER A 596 -13.88 5.75 17.74
C SER A 596 -14.23 4.41 18.36
N ILE A 597 -13.46 4.00 19.37
CA ILE A 597 -13.65 2.71 20.06
C ILE A 597 -15.06 2.50 20.65
N ASN A 598 -15.77 3.59 20.96
CA ASN A 598 -17.11 3.57 21.55
C ASN A 598 -18.25 3.62 20.51
N SER A 599 -17.92 3.57 19.22
CA SER A 599 -18.88 3.57 18.12
C SER A 599 -18.56 2.43 17.14
N PHE A 600 -19.49 2.12 16.25
CA PHE A 600 -19.28 1.12 15.20
C PHE A 600 -19.69 1.66 13.83
N THR A 601 -19.21 1.00 12.78
CA THR A 601 -19.69 1.18 11.41
C THR A 601 -20.39 -0.08 10.92
N GLU A 602 -21.54 0.09 10.28
CA GLU A 602 -22.10 -0.89 9.35
C GLU A 602 -21.81 -0.38 7.93
N THR A 603 -21.31 -1.23 7.04
CA THR A 603 -21.06 -0.84 5.65
C THR A 603 -21.95 -1.68 4.74
N VAL A 604 -22.65 -1.03 3.83
CA VAL A 604 -23.50 -1.65 2.81
C VAL A 604 -22.95 -1.26 1.45
N LEU A 605 -22.54 -2.25 0.66
CA LEU A 605 -22.16 -2.04 -0.73
C LEU A 605 -23.36 -2.35 -1.64
N ARG A 606 -23.73 -1.37 -2.45
CA ARG A 606 -24.79 -1.48 -3.45
C ARG A 606 -24.24 -1.15 -4.82
N THR A 607 -24.82 -1.75 -5.84
CA THR A 607 -24.56 -1.37 -7.23
C THR A 607 -25.83 -1.01 -7.96
N VAL A 608 -25.68 -0.13 -8.96
CA VAL A 608 -26.79 0.41 -9.75
C VAL A 608 -27.60 -0.72 -10.43
N LYS A 609 -26.93 -1.81 -10.84
CA LYS A 609 -27.56 -2.92 -11.56
C LYS A 609 -28.11 -4.02 -10.65
N ARG A 610 -27.35 -4.44 -9.63
CA ARG A 610 -27.68 -5.62 -8.81
C ARG A 610 -28.34 -5.27 -7.47
N GLY A 611 -28.34 -4.01 -7.06
CA GLY A 611 -28.80 -3.61 -5.74
C GLY A 611 -27.76 -3.95 -4.67
N GLU A 612 -28.18 -4.47 -3.52
CA GLU A 612 -27.27 -4.81 -2.41
C GLU A 612 -26.41 -6.03 -2.75
N ILE A 613 -25.07 -5.85 -2.70
CA ILE A 613 -24.10 -6.93 -2.89
C ILE A 613 -23.67 -7.50 -1.56
N MET A 614 -23.35 -6.63 -0.59
CA MET A 614 -22.81 -7.02 0.69
C MET A 614 -23.23 -6.05 1.77
N HIS A 615 -23.62 -6.60 2.91
CA HIS A 615 -23.81 -5.87 4.16
C HIS A 615 -22.86 -6.46 5.20
N TRP A 616 -21.81 -5.71 5.53
CA TRP A 616 -20.90 -6.09 6.60
C TRP A 616 -21.52 -5.76 7.96
N PRO A 617 -21.48 -6.71 8.92
CA PRO A 617 -22.03 -6.49 10.26
C PRO A 617 -21.27 -5.37 10.98
N ALA A 618 -21.87 -4.86 12.06
CA ALA A 618 -21.30 -3.80 12.88
C ALA A 618 -19.85 -4.10 13.29
N ARG A 619 -18.90 -3.28 12.81
CA ARG A 619 -17.50 -3.36 13.20
C ARG A 619 -17.18 -2.23 14.17
N CYS A 620 -16.77 -2.57 15.38
CA CYS A 620 -16.35 -1.59 16.38
C CYS A 620 -15.13 -0.81 15.87
N GLY A 621 -15.11 0.49 16.16
CA GLY A 621 -13.98 1.35 15.84
C GLY A 621 -12.71 0.91 16.56
N LEU A 622 -11.56 1.07 15.91
CA LEU A 622 -10.25 0.74 16.48
C LEU A 622 -9.47 1.99 16.91
N ARG A 623 -10.05 3.19 16.75
CA ARG A 623 -9.40 4.44 17.12
C ARG A 623 -9.54 4.68 18.63
N PRO A 624 -8.45 4.69 19.41
CA PRO A 624 -8.51 5.09 20.81
C PRO A 624 -9.01 6.54 20.89
N ILE A 625 -9.90 6.80 21.84
CA ILE A 625 -10.33 8.17 22.16
C ILE A 625 -9.21 8.78 23.01
N LEU A 626 -8.63 9.87 22.52
CA LEU A 626 -7.65 10.66 23.29
C LEU A 626 -8.33 11.45 24.40
#